data_AF-A0A3N2N6R7-F1
#
_entry.id   AF-A0A3N2N6R7-F1
#
_cell.length_a   1.000
_cell.length_b   1.000
_cell.length_c   1.000
_cell.angle_alpha   90.00
_cell.angle_beta   90.00
_cell.angle_gamma   90.00
#
_symmetry.space_group_name_H-M   'P 1'
#
loop_
_entity.id
_entity.type
_entity.pdbx_description
1 polymer ?
#
loop_
_entity_poly.entity_id
_entity_poly.type
_entity_poly.pdbx_seq_one_letter_code
_entity_poly.pdbx_strand_id
1 'polypeptide(L)'
;MKKFLLSLAVLAFGANVMNAEVFNVNDATDFDGTLIEEVNTDKKAAKHYDPLNSLKLGGYTLTFTKNGGSSNPAYYWNMSTSQNTQNTIRLYKLNTLEISSEEAFGTIVFKLNSVKAITETNMVTATVGGLTVDASAMTLTWTNSEAVKSVKFTMPSEKVGKDNPQARIISLDITAETGDVPEGPGTDPTPTPEGDTFSLVETVVSGGQYNFVASNKAGKLITKAYGFMSTEDVTIADGSFKGDAVNAITFTAVDGKENTFTMKDSKGMYLGQDTEHKNTFQLEADMSNTAVCFEWTVTFNSDKKVIVTNTVTGRQVMQDPNYGSFGMYKDAEIKDTYVLPELFKLEGGSSVSEIEAVGDGEAVYYNLQGVKVAEPENGLYIKVQGNKATKVLIRK
;
A
#
# COMPACT_ATOMS: atom_id res chain seq x y z
N MET A 1 -28.21 25.87 35.23
CA MET A 1 -27.28 26.89 34.70
C MET A 1 -25.91 26.70 35.34
N LYS A 2 -24.84 26.96 34.57
CA LYS A 2 -23.40 26.84 34.87
C LYS A 2 -22.87 25.40 34.72
N LYS A 3 -22.56 24.90 33.51
CA LYS A 3 -21.44 25.25 32.61
C LYS A 3 -20.09 25.27 33.35
N PHE A 4 -19.41 24.13 33.35
CA PHE A 4 -17.97 24.03 33.60
C PHE A 4 -17.24 24.55 32.36
N LEU A 5 -16.54 25.68 32.51
CA LEU A 5 -15.52 26.12 31.57
C LEU A 5 -14.26 25.30 31.84
N LEU A 6 -13.83 24.51 30.86
CA LEU A 6 -12.48 23.96 30.84
C LEU A 6 -11.56 25.02 30.19
N SER A 7 -10.61 25.50 30.98
CA SER A 7 -9.64 26.52 30.60
C SER A 7 -8.74 26.03 29.47
N LEU A 8 -8.73 26.79 28.38
CA LEU A 8 -7.79 26.72 27.27
C LEU A 8 -6.38 27.07 27.79
N ALA A 9 -5.53 26.06 27.99
CA ALA A 9 -4.11 26.29 28.27
C ALA A 9 -3.41 26.51 26.92
N VAL A 10 -3.12 27.77 26.60
CA VAL A 10 -2.23 28.15 25.51
C VAL A 10 -0.80 27.77 25.93
N LEU A 11 -0.31 26.64 25.46
CA LEU A 11 1.11 26.31 25.48
C LEU A 11 1.80 27.13 24.39
N ALA A 12 2.40 28.25 24.80
CA ALA A 12 3.34 28.98 23.99
C ALA A 12 4.65 28.18 23.91
N PHE A 13 4.79 27.33 22.90
CA PHE A 13 6.11 26.80 22.51
C PHE A 13 6.84 27.87 21.68
N GLY A 14 8.08 28.16 22.08
CA GLY A 14 8.94 29.15 21.45
C GLY A 14 9.20 28.82 19.99
N ALA A 15 8.96 29.79 19.13
CA ALA A 15 9.23 29.72 17.70
C ALA A 15 10.74 29.67 17.43
N ASN A 16 11.24 28.47 17.12
CA ASN A 16 12.30 28.37 16.13
C ASN A 16 11.61 28.52 14.77
N VAL A 17 11.45 29.76 14.29
CA VAL A 17 10.95 30.02 12.93
C VAL A 17 12.02 29.57 11.94
N MET A 18 11.97 28.31 11.54
CA MET A 18 12.62 27.89 10.30
C MET A 18 11.75 28.39 9.15
N ASN A 19 12.32 29.23 8.28
CA ASN A 19 11.60 29.88 7.18
C ASN A 19 10.98 28.83 6.25
N ALA A 20 9.69 28.95 5.97
CA ALA A 20 9.07 28.22 4.88
C ALA A 20 9.75 28.58 3.56
N GLU A 21 10.11 27.56 2.78
CA GLU A 21 10.57 27.80 1.42
C GLU A 21 9.35 27.98 0.52
N VAL A 22 9.29 29.12 -0.17
CA VAL A 22 8.16 29.52 -1.00
C VAL A 22 8.51 29.27 -2.46
N PHE A 23 7.78 28.37 -3.09
CA PHE A 23 7.95 28.00 -4.50
C PHE A 23 6.79 28.53 -5.33
N ASN A 24 7.04 29.54 -6.17
CA ASN A 24 6.04 30.02 -7.11
C ASN A 24 5.96 29.06 -8.31
N VAL A 25 4.74 28.75 -8.74
CA VAL A 25 4.47 27.89 -9.91
C VAL A 25 5.05 28.46 -11.21
N ASN A 26 5.30 29.78 -11.26
CA ASN A 26 5.98 30.42 -12.39
C ASN A 26 7.43 29.95 -12.57
N ASP A 27 8.06 29.45 -11.51
CA ASP A 27 9.46 29.01 -11.51
C ASP A 27 9.58 27.50 -11.80
N ALA A 28 8.49 26.86 -12.23
CA ALA A 28 8.48 25.45 -12.59
C ALA A 28 9.42 25.15 -13.77
N THR A 29 10.11 24.02 -13.68
CA THR A 29 11.08 23.54 -14.67
C THR A 29 10.87 22.05 -14.93
N ASP A 30 11.68 21.44 -15.81
CA ASP A 30 11.70 20.00 -16.07
C ASP A 30 10.30 19.39 -16.34
N PHE A 31 9.52 20.06 -17.19
CA PHE A 31 8.18 19.62 -17.54
C PHE A 31 8.21 18.31 -18.34
N ASP A 32 7.37 17.36 -17.93
CA ASP A 32 6.96 16.21 -18.71
C ASP A 32 5.46 16.28 -19.00
N GLY A 33 5.10 16.13 -20.26
CA GLY A 33 3.72 16.23 -20.74
C GLY A 33 3.65 16.65 -22.19
N THR A 34 2.43 16.87 -22.67
CA THR A 34 2.18 17.35 -24.03
C THR A 34 1.99 18.86 -24.03
N LEU A 35 2.95 19.59 -24.62
CA LEU A 35 2.85 21.03 -24.77
C LEU A 35 1.87 21.42 -25.87
N ILE A 36 0.97 22.33 -25.55
CA ILE A 36 0.01 22.95 -26.47
C ILE A 36 0.31 24.46 -26.47
N GLU A 37 0.61 24.99 -27.65
CA GLU A 37 0.95 26.40 -27.82
C GLU A 37 -0.29 27.31 -27.71
N GLU A 38 -0.05 28.58 -27.37
CA GLU A 38 -1.11 29.57 -27.25
C GLU A 38 -1.82 29.80 -28.60
N VAL A 39 -3.15 29.88 -28.55
CA VAL A 39 -4.00 30.31 -29.65
C VAL A 39 -4.62 31.64 -29.28
N ASN A 40 -4.30 32.70 -30.01
CA ASN A 40 -4.82 34.05 -29.75
C ASN A 40 -5.72 34.57 -30.89
N THR A 41 -6.44 33.66 -31.54
CA THR A 41 -7.44 33.94 -32.58
C THR A 41 -8.85 33.88 -31.99
N ASP A 42 -9.88 33.63 -32.80
CA ASP A 42 -11.29 33.58 -32.37
C ASP A 42 -11.58 32.53 -31.29
N LYS A 43 -10.74 31.50 -31.17
CA LYS A 43 -10.82 30.46 -30.11
C LYS A 43 -9.64 30.59 -29.14
N LYS A 44 -9.62 31.68 -28.37
CA LYS A 44 -8.53 31.99 -27.43
C LYS A 44 -8.28 30.84 -26.45
N ALA A 45 -7.05 30.34 -26.42
CA ALA A 45 -6.58 29.32 -25.51
C ALA A 45 -5.13 29.62 -25.10
N ALA A 46 -4.84 29.62 -23.81
CA ALA A 46 -3.50 29.89 -23.31
C ALA A 46 -2.56 28.72 -23.64
N LYS A 47 -1.25 29.00 -23.70
CA LYS A 47 -0.23 27.95 -23.72
C LYS A 47 -0.39 27.06 -22.48
N HIS A 48 -0.27 25.74 -22.64
CA HIS A 48 -0.40 24.80 -21.52
C HIS A 48 0.19 23.42 -21.81
N TYR A 49 0.50 22.67 -20.74
CA TYR A 49 0.72 21.23 -20.81
C TYR A 49 -0.59 20.49 -20.50
N ASP A 50 -1.02 19.58 -21.37
CA ASP A 50 -2.18 18.69 -21.19
C ASP A 50 -2.03 17.41 -22.05
N PRO A 51 -1.80 16.22 -21.44
CA PRO A 51 -1.61 16.02 -20.00
C PRO A 51 -0.29 16.62 -19.51
N LEU A 52 -0.28 17.07 -18.25
CA LEU A 52 0.92 17.27 -17.44
C LEU A 52 1.19 15.98 -16.66
N ASN A 53 2.37 15.39 -16.84
CA ASN A 53 2.78 14.16 -16.16
C ASN A 53 3.71 14.47 -14.99
N SER A 54 4.66 15.39 -15.14
CA SER A 54 5.49 15.87 -14.03
C SER A 54 6.08 17.26 -14.29
N LEU A 55 6.59 17.90 -13.24
CA LEU A 55 7.47 19.06 -13.29
C LEU A 55 8.32 19.14 -12.02
N LYS A 56 9.30 20.03 -11.99
CA LYS A 56 10.03 20.40 -10.77
C LYS A 56 9.71 21.81 -10.29
N LEU A 57 9.69 21.96 -8.97
CA LEU A 57 9.66 23.25 -8.27
C LEU A 57 10.76 23.24 -7.22
N GLY A 58 11.86 23.96 -7.49
CA GLY A 58 13.06 23.89 -6.65
C GLY A 58 13.58 22.45 -6.55
N GLY A 59 13.81 21.98 -5.32
CA GLY A 59 14.25 20.61 -5.03
C GLY A 59 13.15 19.54 -5.05
N TYR A 60 11.91 19.91 -5.38
CA TYR A 60 10.75 19.02 -5.32
C TYR A 60 10.33 18.56 -6.72
N THR A 61 10.04 17.27 -6.84
CA THR A 61 9.42 16.67 -8.02
C THR A 61 7.92 16.54 -7.78
N LEU A 62 7.12 17.10 -8.68
CA LEU A 62 5.67 16.99 -8.66
C LEU A 62 5.24 16.04 -9.79
N THR A 63 4.66 14.90 -9.44
CA THR A 63 4.18 13.88 -10.39
C THR A 63 2.67 13.83 -10.38
N PHE A 64 2.07 13.80 -11.56
CA PHE A 64 0.63 13.90 -11.73
C PHE A 64 0.07 12.66 -12.42
N THR A 65 -1.13 12.25 -12.03
CA THR A 65 -1.83 11.13 -12.69
C THR A 65 -3.30 11.44 -12.84
N LYS A 66 -3.85 11.14 -14.03
CA LYS A 66 -5.29 11.08 -14.24
C LYS A 66 -5.82 9.75 -13.74
N ASN A 67 -6.63 9.78 -12.68
CA ASN A 67 -7.15 8.57 -12.05
C ASN A 67 -8.67 8.46 -12.21
N GLY A 68 -9.15 8.28 -13.44
CA GLY A 68 -10.59 8.10 -13.73
C GLY A 68 -11.42 9.40 -13.87
N GLY A 69 -10.82 10.57 -13.67
CA GLY A 69 -11.42 11.86 -14.05
C GLY A 69 -11.54 12.04 -15.56
N SER A 70 -12.33 13.02 -16.03
CA SER A 70 -12.45 13.32 -17.48
C SER A 70 -11.39 14.31 -17.99
N SER A 71 -10.83 15.14 -17.11
CA SER A 71 -9.80 16.14 -17.43
C SER A 71 -8.44 15.69 -16.91
N ASN A 72 -7.40 15.83 -17.73
CA ASN A 72 -6.03 15.53 -17.30
C ASN A 72 -5.54 16.64 -16.32
N PRO A 73 -4.56 16.34 -15.46
CA PRO A 73 -3.75 17.37 -14.82
C PRO A 73 -3.11 18.27 -15.89
N ALA A 74 -3.01 19.56 -15.62
CA ALA A 74 -2.50 20.51 -16.60
C ALA A 74 -1.73 21.67 -15.97
N TYR A 75 -0.72 22.19 -16.67
CA TYR A 75 -0.05 23.44 -16.34
C TYR A 75 -0.47 24.51 -17.35
N TYR A 76 -1.01 25.63 -16.90
CA TYR A 76 -1.39 26.74 -17.77
C TYR A 76 -0.51 27.95 -17.51
N TRP A 77 0.08 28.47 -18.58
CA TRP A 77 0.56 29.85 -18.57
C TRP A 77 -0.63 30.81 -18.62
N ASN A 78 -0.43 32.03 -18.14
CA ASN A 78 -1.35 33.09 -18.49
C ASN A 78 -1.24 33.43 -19.98
N MET A 79 -2.32 33.96 -20.57
CA MET A 79 -2.28 34.41 -21.97
C MET A 79 -1.19 35.47 -22.14
N SER A 80 -0.48 35.45 -23.26
CA SER A 80 0.53 36.47 -23.60
C SER A 80 -0.04 37.90 -23.63
N THR A 81 -1.36 38.03 -23.77
CA THR A 81 -2.09 39.31 -23.75
C THR A 81 -2.60 39.73 -22.37
N SER A 82 -2.42 38.91 -21.34
CA SER A 82 -2.83 39.20 -19.97
C SER A 82 -1.83 40.14 -19.29
N GLN A 83 -2.33 41.06 -18.47
CA GLN A 83 -1.48 41.84 -17.55
C GLN A 83 -1.09 41.04 -16.30
N ASN A 84 -1.83 39.96 -16.00
CA ASN A 84 -1.48 39.01 -14.96
C ASN A 84 -0.53 37.96 -15.54
N THR A 85 0.60 37.72 -14.88
CA THR A 85 1.64 36.76 -15.29
C THR A 85 1.64 35.48 -14.46
N GLN A 86 0.69 35.30 -13.54
CA GLN A 86 0.61 34.12 -12.69
C GLN A 86 0.12 32.91 -13.49
N ASN A 87 0.94 31.86 -13.49
CA ASN A 87 0.64 30.55 -14.06
C ASN A 87 -0.07 29.68 -13.03
N THR A 88 -0.72 28.61 -13.48
CA THR A 88 -1.46 27.69 -12.60
C THR A 88 -1.21 26.25 -12.94
N ILE A 89 -0.95 25.43 -11.92
CA ILE A 89 -1.15 23.97 -12.00
C ILE A 89 -2.62 23.70 -11.69
N ARG A 90 -3.29 22.93 -12.55
CA ARG A 90 -4.71 22.62 -12.42
C ARG A 90 -4.89 21.13 -12.13
N LEU A 91 -5.44 20.85 -10.96
CA LEU A 91 -5.90 19.54 -10.54
C LEU A 91 -7.41 19.48 -10.61
N TYR A 92 -7.93 18.41 -11.21
CA TYR A 92 -9.36 18.16 -11.38
C TYR A 92 -9.76 16.93 -10.58
N LYS A 93 -11.06 16.72 -10.42
CA LYS A 93 -11.62 15.56 -9.71
C LYS A 93 -10.89 14.26 -10.02
N LEU A 94 -10.69 13.44 -8.98
CA LEU A 94 -9.96 12.18 -8.98
C LEU A 94 -8.48 12.24 -9.36
N ASN A 95 -7.95 13.28 -10.00
CA ASN A 95 -6.53 13.35 -10.32
C ASN A 95 -5.68 13.28 -9.05
N THR A 96 -4.47 12.76 -9.19
CA THR A 96 -3.50 12.69 -8.10
C THR A 96 -2.31 13.59 -8.37
N LEU A 97 -1.71 14.09 -7.29
CA LEU A 97 -0.43 14.80 -7.26
C LEU A 97 0.46 14.13 -6.20
N GLU A 98 1.61 13.63 -6.58
CA GLU A 98 2.66 13.21 -5.66
C GLU A 98 3.76 14.27 -5.61
N ILE A 99 4.19 14.64 -4.41
CA ILE A 99 5.31 15.56 -4.18
C ILE A 99 6.40 14.78 -3.48
N SER A 100 7.60 14.75 -4.06
CA SER A 100 8.76 14.08 -3.49
C SER A 100 10.03 14.92 -3.54
N SER A 101 10.94 14.67 -2.60
CA SER A 101 12.22 15.36 -2.47
C SER A 101 13.27 14.49 -1.77
N GLU A 102 14.54 14.89 -1.86
CA GLU A 102 15.61 14.23 -1.09
C GLU A 102 15.54 14.55 0.40
N GLU A 103 15.21 15.80 0.72
CA GLU A 103 15.00 16.30 2.08
C GLU A 103 13.56 16.04 2.55
N ALA A 104 13.39 15.71 3.84
CA ALA A 104 12.08 15.44 4.41
C ALA A 104 11.32 16.73 4.75
N PHE A 105 10.00 16.71 4.58
CA PHE A 105 9.10 17.83 4.87
C PHE A 105 7.87 17.34 5.63
N GLY A 106 7.29 18.23 6.46
CA GLY A 106 6.17 17.90 7.35
C GLY A 106 4.91 18.71 7.12
N THR A 107 5.03 19.85 6.42
CA THR A 107 3.89 20.74 6.12
C THR A 107 4.02 21.32 4.71
N ILE A 108 2.88 21.42 4.01
CA ILE A 108 2.75 22.09 2.72
C ILE A 108 1.51 22.99 2.76
N VAL A 109 1.69 24.28 2.49
CA VAL A 109 0.59 25.20 2.21
C VAL A 109 0.49 25.42 0.70
N PHE A 110 -0.56 24.89 0.10
CA PHE A 110 -0.93 25.16 -1.28
C PHE A 110 -1.67 26.49 -1.34
N LYS A 111 -1.07 27.51 -1.96
CA LYS A 111 -1.76 28.76 -2.30
C LYS A 111 -2.45 28.60 -3.64
N LEU A 112 -3.72 28.98 -3.70
CA LEU A 112 -4.60 28.72 -4.83
C LEU A 112 -5.09 30.02 -5.48
N ASN A 113 -5.20 30.02 -6.80
CA ASN A 113 -5.96 31.05 -7.53
C ASN A 113 -7.46 30.71 -7.58
N SER A 114 -7.81 29.44 -7.40
CA SER A 114 -9.20 28.99 -7.36
C SER A 114 -9.28 27.63 -6.69
N VAL A 115 -10.25 27.48 -5.79
CA VAL A 115 -10.70 26.21 -5.24
C VAL A 115 -12.19 26.05 -5.47
N LYS A 116 -12.63 24.88 -5.93
CA LYS A 116 -14.03 24.58 -6.22
C LYS A 116 -14.37 23.20 -5.74
N ALA A 117 -15.52 23.08 -5.07
CA ALA A 117 -16.05 21.82 -4.56
C ALA A 117 -15.02 21.02 -3.74
N ILE A 118 -14.05 21.69 -3.14
CA ILE A 118 -13.20 21.14 -2.08
C ILE A 118 -13.61 21.88 -0.83
N THR A 119 -14.16 21.13 0.12
CA THR A 119 -14.70 21.64 1.37
C THR A 119 -14.21 20.76 2.49
N GLU A 120 -14.42 21.19 3.73
CA GLU A 120 -14.24 20.33 4.90
C GLU A 120 -14.87 18.95 4.64
N THR A 121 -16.10 18.87 4.14
CA THR A 121 -16.79 17.58 3.89
C THR A 121 -16.51 16.88 2.56
N ASN A 122 -15.71 17.49 1.67
CA ASN A 122 -15.37 16.94 0.36
C ASN A 122 -13.90 17.26 0.08
N MET A 123 -13.03 16.68 0.88
CA MET A 123 -11.63 17.07 0.99
C MET A 123 -10.72 16.28 0.04
N VAL A 124 -9.57 16.87 -0.29
CA VAL A 124 -8.43 16.15 -0.87
C VAL A 124 -7.88 15.18 0.16
N THR A 125 -7.60 13.94 -0.24
CA THR A 125 -6.96 12.96 0.65
C THR A 125 -5.45 12.90 0.41
N ALA A 126 -4.68 12.48 1.41
CA ALA A 126 -3.24 12.23 1.28
C ALA A 126 -2.90 10.81 1.73
N THR A 127 -1.80 10.24 1.22
CA THR A 127 -1.29 8.93 1.64
C THR A 127 -0.83 8.90 3.10
N VAL A 128 -0.41 10.06 3.63
CA VAL A 128 -0.02 10.29 5.03
C VAL A 128 -0.43 11.72 5.41
N GLY A 129 -0.59 11.98 6.71
CA GLY A 129 -1.03 13.28 7.21
C GLY A 129 -2.48 13.63 6.86
N GLY A 130 -2.85 14.89 7.03
CA GLY A 130 -4.21 15.38 6.82
C GLY A 130 -4.22 16.78 6.24
N LEU A 131 -5.36 17.16 5.62
CA LEU A 131 -5.53 18.45 4.98
C LEU A 131 -6.65 19.27 5.61
N THR A 132 -6.43 20.59 5.64
CA THR A 132 -7.46 21.59 5.88
C THR A 132 -7.64 22.44 4.63
N VAL A 133 -8.84 23.00 4.47
CA VAL A 133 -9.14 23.99 3.43
C VAL A 133 -9.59 25.28 4.07
N ASP A 134 -8.97 26.39 3.67
CA ASP A 134 -9.52 27.72 3.89
C ASP A 134 -9.88 28.30 2.52
N ALA A 135 -11.15 28.14 2.16
CA ALA A 135 -11.68 28.62 0.89
C ALA A 135 -11.74 30.15 0.82
N SER A 136 -11.69 30.87 1.95
CA SER A 136 -11.64 32.34 1.95
C SER A 136 -10.21 32.84 1.74
N ALA A 137 -9.23 32.20 2.38
CA ALA A 137 -7.82 32.47 2.16
C ALA A 137 -7.26 31.84 0.87
N MET A 138 -8.04 31.00 0.17
CA MET A 138 -7.62 30.23 -1.00
C MET A 138 -6.39 29.36 -0.70
N THR A 139 -6.45 28.62 0.39
CA THR A 139 -5.37 27.71 0.79
C THR A 139 -5.88 26.30 1.06
N LEU A 140 -5.03 25.32 0.75
CA LEU A 140 -5.08 23.98 1.32
C LEU A 140 -3.80 23.79 2.12
N THR A 141 -3.91 23.32 3.35
CA THR A 141 -2.74 23.07 4.21
C THR A 141 -2.70 21.60 4.55
N TRP A 142 -1.63 20.94 4.14
CA TRP A 142 -1.31 19.58 4.53
C TRP A 142 -0.31 19.58 5.68
N THR A 143 -0.54 18.74 6.68
CA THR A 143 0.35 18.53 7.83
C THR A 143 0.44 17.06 8.16
N ASN A 144 1.64 16.59 8.48
CA ASN A 144 1.89 15.24 8.98
C ASN A 144 2.58 15.28 10.35
N SER A 145 2.39 14.22 11.15
CA SER A 145 3.01 14.08 12.46
C SER A 145 4.52 13.82 12.39
N GLU A 146 5.00 13.27 11.27
CA GLU A 146 6.41 12.98 10.99
C GLU A 146 6.81 13.55 9.63
N ALA A 147 8.05 14.02 9.50
CA ALA A 147 8.55 14.52 8.22
C ALA A 147 8.78 13.35 7.26
N VAL A 148 8.33 13.49 6.01
CA VAL A 148 8.39 12.45 4.98
C VAL A 148 9.08 12.98 3.73
N LYS A 149 9.56 12.06 2.89
CA LYS A 149 10.19 12.39 1.59
C LYS A 149 9.25 12.34 0.41
N SER A 150 8.06 11.75 0.58
CA SER A 150 7.01 11.73 -0.43
C SER A 150 5.63 11.74 0.23
N VAL A 151 4.69 12.43 -0.40
CA VAL A 151 3.26 12.34 -0.09
C VAL A 151 2.45 12.46 -1.38
N LYS A 152 1.41 11.63 -1.52
CA LYS A 152 0.51 11.65 -2.65
C LYS A 152 -0.87 12.12 -2.24
N PHE A 153 -1.36 13.14 -2.93
CA PHE A 153 -2.66 13.76 -2.79
C PHE A 153 -3.63 13.23 -3.85
N THR A 154 -4.87 12.97 -3.47
CA THR A 154 -5.95 12.55 -4.38
C THR A 154 -7.12 13.52 -4.29
N MET A 155 -7.49 14.10 -5.43
CA MET A 155 -8.62 15.01 -5.53
C MET A 155 -9.95 14.26 -5.32
N PRO A 156 -10.95 14.87 -4.64
CA PRO A 156 -12.22 14.20 -4.39
C PRO A 156 -13.00 13.89 -5.67
N SER A 157 -13.91 12.93 -5.60
CA SER A 157 -14.75 12.47 -6.72
C SER A 157 -16.05 13.26 -6.85
N GLU A 158 -16.61 13.70 -5.72
CA GLU A 158 -17.98 14.18 -5.60
C GLU A 158 -18.11 15.65 -5.97
N LYS A 159 -19.23 15.98 -6.61
CA LYS A 159 -19.59 17.37 -6.88
C LYS A 159 -20.14 18.02 -5.63
N VAL A 160 -19.88 19.31 -5.46
CA VAL A 160 -20.59 20.15 -4.49
C VAL A 160 -21.42 21.16 -5.26
N GLY A 161 -22.75 21.01 -5.19
CA GLY A 161 -23.66 21.74 -6.06
C GLY A 161 -23.41 21.43 -7.54
N LYS A 162 -23.11 22.46 -8.34
CA LYS A 162 -22.86 22.33 -9.79
C LYS A 162 -21.39 22.13 -10.16
N ASP A 163 -20.48 22.37 -9.23
CA ASP A 163 -19.05 22.38 -9.51
C ASP A 163 -18.42 21.00 -9.26
N ASN A 164 -17.54 20.58 -10.18
CA ASN A 164 -16.65 19.45 -9.93
C ASN A 164 -15.45 19.91 -9.09
N PRO A 165 -14.85 19.03 -8.28
CA PRO A 165 -13.61 19.31 -7.58
C PRO A 165 -12.53 19.84 -8.51
N GLN A 166 -11.95 20.97 -8.12
CA GLN A 166 -10.85 21.60 -8.83
C GLN A 166 -10.02 22.46 -7.88
N ALA A 167 -8.70 22.37 -8.01
CA ALA A 167 -7.74 23.29 -7.40
C ALA A 167 -6.84 23.88 -8.49
N ARG A 168 -6.58 25.18 -8.42
CA ARG A 168 -5.62 25.89 -9.28
C ARG A 168 -4.50 26.43 -8.41
N ILE A 169 -3.40 25.70 -8.34
CA ILE A 169 -2.26 26.00 -7.47
C ILE A 169 -1.39 27.08 -8.14
N ILE A 170 -0.93 28.04 -7.36
CA ILE A 170 -0.04 29.13 -7.79
C ILE A 170 1.27 29.20 -7.01
N SER A 171 1.31 28.65 -5.80
CA SER A 171 2.53 28.58 -4.99
C SER A 171 2.40 27.46 -3.96
N LEU A 172 3.55 26.94 -3.54
CA LEU A 172 3.68 26.03 -2.41
C LEU A 172 4.58 26.69 -1.37
N ASP A 173 4.16 26.70 -0.11
CA ASP A 173 5.06 26.99 1.01
C ASP A 173 5.35 25.64 1.69
N ILE A 174 6.60 25.20 1.67
CA ILE A 174 6.99 23.87 2.20
C ILE A 174 7.93 24.05 3.40
N THR A 175 7.68 23.32 4.48
CA THR A 175 8.51 23.33 5.70
C THR A 175 8.82 21.91 6.16
N ALA A 176 9.94 21.77 6.88
CA ALA A 176 10.28 20.56 7.63
C ALA A 176 9.45 20.39 8.92
N GLU A 177 8.61 21.38 9.27
CA GLU A 177 7.83 21.35 10.51
C GLU A 177 6.72 20.30 10.42
N THR A 178 6.62 19.49 11.47
CA THR A 178 5.53 18.54 11.68
C THR A 178 4.51 19.13 12.63
N GLY A 179 3.33 18.52 12.69
CA GLY A 179 2.29 18.98 13.60
C GLY A 179 1.19 17.95 13.80
N ASP A 180 0.25 18.30 14.67
CA ASP A 180 -0.95 17.51 14.86
C ASP A 180 -1.72 17.44 13.54
N VAL A 181 -2.13 16.22 13.19
CA VAL A 181 -2.92 15.99 11.98
C VAL A 181 -4.33 16.56 12.22
N PRO A 182 -4.80 17.54 11.42
CA PRO A 182 -6.07 18.23 11.68
C PRO A 182 -7.27 17.28 11.61
N GLU A 183 -8.16 17.31 12.62
CA GLU A 183 -9.48 16.65 12.61
C GLU A 183 -10.44 17.36 11.64
N GLY A 184 -10.29 17.15 10.33
CA GLY A 184 -11.24 17.60 9.30
C GLY A 184 -12.18 16.47 8.86
N PRO A 185 -13.30 16.72 8.16
CA PRO A 185 -13.99 15.63 7.49
C PRO A 185 -13.09 15.14 6.34
N GLY A 186 -12.55 13.93 6.49
CA GLY A 186 -11.28 13.53 5.86
C GLY A 186 -10.23 13.09 6.89
N THR A 187 -10.57 13.17 8.17
CA THR A 187 -10.12 12.31 9.28
C THR A 187 -11.14 11.26 9.65
N ASP A 188 -11.89 10.77 8.66
CA ASP A 188 -11.67 9.34 8.54
C ASP A 188 -10.25 9.29 8.00
N PRO A 189 -9.24 8.69 8.67
CA PRO A 189 -8.27 7.98 7.85
C PRO A 189 -9.14 7.31 6.76
N THR A 190 -8.78 7.33 5.47
CA THR A 190 -9.12 6.07 4.76
C THR A 190 -8.60 5.06 5.75
N PRO A 191 -9.41 4.22 6.43
CA PRO A 191 -8.89 3.35 7.44
C PRO A 191 -7.65 2.81 6.75
N THR A 192 -6.48 3.18 7.28
CA THR A 192 -5.26 2.49 6.88
C THR A 192 -5.71 1.11 7.23
N PRO A 193 -6.15 0.29 6.25
CA PRO A 193 -7.23 -0.64 6.48
C PRO A 193 -6.88 -1.29 7.79
N GLU A 194 -7.78 -1.22 8.78
CA GLU A 194 -7.48 -1.86 10.07
C GLU A 194 -7.25 -3.31 9.71
N GLY A 195 -5.98 -3.64 9.61
CA GLY A 195 -5.54 -4.40 8.47
C GLY A 195 -4.05 -4.33 8.53
N ASP A 196 -3.54 -5.51 8.34
CA ASP A 196 -2.28 -5.86 8.90
C ASP A 196 -1.18 -5.36 7.96
N THR A 197 0.01 -5.18 8.55
CA THR A 197 1.17 -4.81 7.75
C THR A 197 1.59 -6.02 6.93
N PHE A 198 1.80 -5.82 5.65
CA PHE A 198 2.44 -6.76 4.77
C PHE A 198 3.79 -6.18 4.33
N SER A 199 4.89 -6.91 4.53
CA SER A 199 6.25 -6.47 4.20
C SER A 199 6.86 -7.32 3.10
N LEU A 200 7.55 -6.69 2.14
CA LEU A 200 8.22 -7.37 1.04
C LEU A 200 9.23 -8.40 1.56
N VAL A 201 9.24 -9.59 0.97
CA VAL A 201 10.17 -10.67 1.33
C VAL A 201 10.90 -11.23 0.11
N GLU A 202 12.05 -11.86 0.37
CA GLU A 202 12.88 -12.55 -0.64
C GLU A 202 12.97 -14.07 -0.39
N THR A 203 12.23 -14.56 0.62
CA THR A 203 12.17 -15.97 1.01
C THR A 203 10.80 -16.32 1.54
N VAL A 204 10.36 -17.56 1.34
CA VAL A 204 9.15 -18.10 1.99
C VAL A 204 9.56 -19.03 3.13
N VAL A 205 8.98 -18.82 4.30
CA VAL A 205 9.00 -19.76 5.43
C VAL A 205 7.69 -20.54 5.50
N SER A 206 7.78 -21.82 5.85
CA SER A 206 6.61 -22.68 6.09
C SER A 206 5.71 -22.08 7.17
N GLY A 207 4.39 -22.11 6.94
CA GLY A 207 3.38 -21.49 7.80
C GLY A 207 3.27 -19.97 7.66
N GLY A 208 4.14 -19.32 6.90
CA GLY A 208 4.03 -17.89 6.63
C GLY A 208 2.79 -17.55 5.81
N GLN A 209 2.23 -16.37 6.05
CA GLN A 209 1.06 -15.86 5.34
C GLN A 209 1.49 -14.70 4.44
N TYR A 210 1.12 -14.73 3.17
CA TYR A 210 1.64 -13.81 2.16
C TYR A 210 0.53 -13.28 1.23
N ASN A 211 0.75 -12.11 0.65
CA ASN A 211 -0.08 -11.58 -0.44
C ASN A 211 0.77 -11.46 -1.72
N PHE A 212 0.15 -11.78 -2.86
CA PHE A 212 0.73 -11.57 -4.19
C PHE A 212 0.52 -10.12 -4.62
N VAL A 213 1.61 -9.42 -4.95
CA VAL A 213 1.54 -8.01 -5.35
C VAL A 213 2.25 -7.80 -6.68
N ALA A 214 1.62 -7.07 -7.60
CA ALA A 214 2.23 -6.65 -8.85
C ALA A 214 1.59 -5.36 -9.33
N SER A 215 2.38 -4.45 -9.89
CA SER A 215 1.89 -3.17 -10.43
C SER A 215 1.06 -2.36 -9.40
N ASN A 216 1.52 -2.31 -8.14
CA ASN A 216 0.82 -1.69 -7.01
C ASN A 216 -0.61 -2.23 -6.78
N LYS A 217 -0.83 -3.50 -7.12
CA LYS A 217 -2.10 -4.19 -6.91
C LYS A 217 -1.88 -5.48 -6.12
N ALA A 218 -2.54 -5.59 -4.96
CA ALA A 218 -2.49 -6.77 -4.11
C ALA A 218 -3.64 -7.74 -4.43
N GLY A 219 -3.37 -9.03 -4.32
CA GLY A 219 -4.33 -10.12 -4.53
C GLY A 219 -5.47 -10.10 -3.53
N LYS A 220 -6.67 -10.41 -4.01
CA LYS A 220 -7.90 -10.62 -3.24
C LYS A 220 -8.27 -12.09 -3.18
N LEU A 221 -8.98 -12.46 -2.12
CA LEU A 221 -9.54 -13.80 -1.99
C LEU A 221 -10.45 -14.17 -3.17
N ILE A 222 -10.25 -15.37 -3.72
CA ILE A 222 -11.08 -15.92 -4.78
C ILE A 222 -12.38 -16.43 -4.16
N THR A 223 -13.52 -15.92 -4.63
CA THR A 223 -14.84 -16.20 -4.03
C THR A 223 -15.62 -17.33 -4.71
N LYS A 224 -15.11 -17.83 -5.83
CA LYS A 224 -15.70 -18.91 -6.62
C LYS A 224 -14.87 -20.19 -6.44
N ALA A 225 -15.45 -21.34 -6.79
CA ALA A 225 -14.73 -22.63 -6.78
C ALA A 225 -13.50 -22.64 -7.69
N TYR A 226 -13.50 -21.82 -8.74
CA TYR A 226 -12.32 -21.53 -9.54
C TYR A 226 -12.36 -20.09 -10.06
N GLY A 227 -11.19 -19.51 -10.31
CA GLY A 227 -11.12 -18.18 -10.90
C GLY A 227 -9.72 -17.56 -10.94
N PHE A 228 -9.65 -16.41 -11.57
CA PHE A 228 -8.51 -15.51 -11.45
C PHE A 228 -8.54 -14.84 -10.07
N MET A 229 -7.36 -14.59 -9.51
CA MET A 229 -7.22 -13.79 -8.30
C MET A 229 -7.38 -12.33 -8.70
N SER A 230 -8.53 -11.74 -8.36
CA SER A 230 -8.75 -10.30 -8.52
C SER A 230 -7.81 -9.53 -7.61
N THR A 231 -7.69 -8.22 -7.85
CA THR A 231 -6.77 -7.39 -7.09
C THR A 231 -7.42 -6.10 -6.62
N GLU A 232 -6.75 -5.41 -5.70
CA GLU A 232 -7.03 -4.03 -5.32
C GLU A 232 -5.77 -3.19 -5.34
N ASP A 233 -5.93 -1.89 -5.59
CA ASP A 233 -4.84 -0.94 -5.51
C ASP A 233 -4.32 -0.84 -4.08
N VAL A 234 -3.00 -0.93 -3.94
CA VAL A 234 -2.29 -0.74 -2.67
C VAL A 234 -1.21 0.31 -2.86
N THR A 235 -0.95 1.05 -1.78
CA THR A 235 0.20 1.96 -1.74
C THR A 235 1.32 1.26 -1.01
N ILE A 236 2.40 0.98 -1.72
CA ILE A 236 3.61 0.40 -1.14
C ILE A 236 4.52 1.56 -0.71
N ALA A 237 4.83 1.62 0.57
CA ALA A 237 5.75 2.59 1.15
C ALA A 237 6.81 1.84 1.95
N ASP A 238 8.08 2.18 1.72
CA ASP A 238 9.24 1.57 2.40
C ASP A 238 9.24 0.03 2.37
N GLY A 239 8.81 -0.55 1.25
CA GLY A 239 8.74 -2.00 1.07
C GLY A 239 7.61 -2.68 1.84
N SER A 240 6.60 -1.93 2.30
CA SER A 240 5.45 -2.46 3.01
C SER A 240 4.14 -1.85 2.52
N PHE A 241 3.02 -2.52 2.77
CA PHE A 241 1.69 -1.94 2.60
C PHE A 241 0.75 -2.42 3.70
N LYS A 242 -0.41 -1.75 3.83
CA LYS A 242 -1.48 -2.12 4.75
C LYS A 242 -2.62 -2.75 3.97
N GLY A 243 -3.06 -3.94 4.38
CA GLY A 243 -4.10 -4.68 3.67
C GLY A 243 -4.88 -5.60 4.60
N ASP A 244 -6.02 -6.09 4.14
CA ASP A 244 -6.84 -7.02 4.92
C ASP A 244 -6.15 -8.40 5.01
N ALA A 245 -5.87 -8.88 6.23
CA ALA A 245 -5.30 -10.22 6.44
C ALA A 245 -6.19 -11.35 5.89
N VAL A 246 -7.47 -11.12 5.63
CA VAL A 246 -8.33 -12.08 4.93
C VAL A 246 -7.79 -12.44 3.54
N ASN A 247 -7.02 -11.55 2.91
CA ASN A 247 -6.42 -11.79 1.60
C ASN A 247 -5.08 -12.53 1.68
N ALA A 248 -4.57 -12.81 2.88
CA ALA A 248 -3.32 -13.55 3.03
C ALA A 248 -3.50 -15.04 2.68
N ILE A 249 -2.51 -15.58 1.96
CA ILE A 249 -2.39 -16.98 1.59
C ILE A 249 -1.28 -17.60 2.44
N THR A 250 -1.62 -18.64 3.19
CA THR A 250 -0.67 -19.43 3.96
C THR A 250 0.10 -20.37 3.04
N PHE A 251 1.43 -20.33 3.10
CA PHE A 251 2.31 -21.25 2.39
C PHE A 251 2.85 -22.28 3.38
N THR A 252 2.56 -23.56 3.15
CA THR A 252 3.05 -24.65 4.01
C THR A 252 4.01 -25.52 3.20
N ALA A 253 5.23 -25.70 3.69
CA ALA A 253 6.24 -26.51 3.01
C ALA A 253 5.74 -27.96 2.84
N VAL A 254 6.15 -28.59 1.73
CA VAL A 254 5.87 -30.00 1.46
C VAL A 254 7.06 -30.83 1.89
N ASP A 255 6.83 -31.78 2.82
CA ASP A 255 7.86 -32.64 3.36
C ASP A 255 8.70 -33.32 2.27
N GLY A 256 10.02 -33.19 2.39
CA GLY A 256 10.98 -33.78 1.47
C GLY A 256 11.06 -33.13 0.08
N LYS A 257 10.41 -31.97 -0.14
CA LYS A 257 10.47 -31.24 -1.41
C LYS A 257 10.97 -29.81 -1.18
N GLU A 258 12.16 -29.52 -1.70
CA GLU A 258 12.78 -28.21 -1.59
C GLU A 258 11.93 -27.13 -2.30
N ASN A 259 11.80 -25.96 -1.66
CA ASN A 259 11.08 -24.79 -2.18
C ASN A 259 9.68 -25.09 -2.71
N THR A 260 9.04 -26.15 -2.21
CA THR A 260 7.73 -26.60 -2.65
C THR A 260 6.73 -26.43 -1.52
N PHE A 261 5.60 -25.79 -1.84
CA PHE A 261 4.60 -25.39 -0.86
C PHE A 261 3.19 -25.77 -1.32
N THR A 262 2.32 -26.01 -0.35
CA THR A 262 0.87 -25.91 -0.54
C THR A 262 0.43 -24.49 -0.18
N MET A 263 -0.60 -23.99 -0.87
CA MET A 263 -1.17 -22.67 -0.61
C MET A 263 -2.59 -22.79 -0.09
N LYS A 264 -2.92 -22.07 0.99
CA LYS A 264 -4.25 -22.10 1.61
C LYS A 264 -4.72 -20.69 1.97
N ASP A 265 -5.92 -20.30 1.57
CA ASP A 265 -6.47 -19.00 1.92
C ASP A 265 -6.94 -18.90 3.37
N SER A 266 -7.30 -17.70 3.80
CA SER A 266 -7.82 -17.42 5.15
C SER A 266 -9.15 -18.11 5.49
N LYS A 267 -9.91 -18.57 4.48
CA LYS A 267 -11.14 -19.36 4.65
C LYS A 267 -10.86 -20.85 4.75
N GLY A 268 -9.61 -21.24 4.62
CA GLY A 268 -9.16 -22.62 4.71
C GLY A 268 -9.29 -23.40 3.41
N MET A 269 -9.41 -22.73 2.27
CA MET A 269 -9.45 -23.36 0.95
C MET A 269 -8.03 -23.50 0.39
N TYR A 270 -7.69 -24.69 -0.09
CA TYR A 270 -6.43 -24.93 -0.79
C TYR A 270 -6.51 -24.37 -2.21
N LEU A 271 -5.48 -23.66 -2.62
CA LEU A 271 -5.30 -23.15 -3.97
C LEU A 271 -4.50 -24.18 -4.78
N GLY A 272 -5.13 -24.74 -5.79
CA GLY A 272 -4.52 -25.70 -6.70
C GLY A 272 -4.77 -25.36 -8.16
N GLN A 273 -4.41 -26.29 -9.03
CA GLN A 273 -4.66 -26.18 -10.46
C GLN A 273 -5.09 -27.52 -11.09
N ASP A 274 -6.15 -27.49 -11.89
CA ASP A 274 -6.55 -28.58 -12.77
C ASP A 274 -6.05 -28.40 -14.23
N THR A 275 -6.26 -29.40 -15.08
CA THR A 275 -5.90 -29.34 -16.50
C THR A 275 -7.01 -28.83 -17.42
N GLU A 276 -8.22 -28.59 -16.91
CA GLU A 276 -9.41 -28.19 -17.68
C GLU A 276 -9.55 -26.66 -17.73
N HIS A 277 -9.45 -26.01 -16.58
CA HIS A 277 -9.50 -24.56 -16.35
C HIS A 277 -8.08 -23.98 -16.24
N LYS A 278 -7.33 -24.12 -17.34
CA LYS A 278 -5.87 -24.00 -17.40
C LYS A 278 -5.25 -22.66 -16.94
N ASN A 279 -6.02 -21.60 -16.74
CA ASN A 279 -5.50 -20.27 -16.38
C ASN A 279 -6.00 -19.75 -15.02
N THR A 280 -6.81 -20.53 -14.31
CA THR A 280 -7.41 -20.13 -13.04
C THR A 280 -6.93 -21.00 -11.90
N PHE A 281 -6.98 -20.47 -10.68
CA PHE A 281 -6.84 -21.27 -9.48
C PHE A 281 -8.12 -22.09 -9.26
N GLN A 282 -7.97 -23.31 -8.73
CA GLN A 282 -9.04 -24.13 -8.18
C GLN A 282 -8.99 -24.06 -6.64
N LEU A 283 -10.16 -23.94 -6.02
CA LEU A 283 -10.31 -23.84 -4.57
C LEU A 283 -11.01 -25.08 -4.04
N GLU A 284 -10.33 -25.81 -3.17
CA GLU A 284 -10.85 -27.06 -2.59
C GLU A 284 -10.68 -27.06 -1.06
N ALA A 285 -11.62 -27.64 -0.33
CA ALA A 285 -11.58 -27.66 1.15
C ALA A 285 -10.49 -28.61 1.70
N ASP A 286 -10.10 -29.60 0.89
CA ASP A 286 -9.02 -30.53 1.15
C ASP A 286 -8.27 -30.87 -0.15
N MET A 287 -7.16 -31.58 -0.03
CA MET A 287 -6.29 -31.94 -1.16
C MET A 287 -6.56 -33.35 -1.70
N SER A 288 -7.75 -33.93 -1.45
CA SER A 288 -8.07 -35.30 -1.89
C SER A 288 -8.40 -35.40 -3.38
N ASN A 289 -8.75 -34.28 -4.02
CA ASN A 289 -9.08 -34.23 -5.43
C ASN A 289 -7.81 -34.42 -6.30
N THR A 290 -7.57 -35.65 -6.75
CA THR A 290 -6.40 -36.00 -7.57
C THR A 290 -6.37 -35.34 -8.97
N ALA A 291 -7.46 -34.71 -9.42
CA ALA A 291 -7.49 -33.94 -10.65
C ALA A 291 -6.90 -32.52 -10.49
N VAL A 292 -6.69 -32.08 -9.24
CA VAL A 292 -6.14 -30.77 -8.89
C VAL A 292 -4.77 -30.95 -8.25
N CYS A 293 -3.76 -30.26 -8.77
CA CYS A 293 -2.43 -30.22 -8.18
C CYS A 293 -2.30 -29.03 -7.23
N PHE A 294 -1.95 -29.28 -5.97
CA PHE A 294 -1.83 -28.27 -4.91
C PHE A 294 -0.38 -27.92 -4.54
N GLU A 295 0.59 -28.53 -5.21
CA GLU A 295 2.01 -28.32 -4.93
C GLU A 295 2.61 -27.29 -5.89
N TRP A 296 3.27 -26.28 -5.31
CA TRP A 296 3.81 -25.13 -6.03
C TRP A 296 5.28 -24.94 -5.68
N THR A 297 6.15 -24.84 -6.68
CA THR A 297 7.53 -24.40 -6.45
C THR A 297 7.59 -22.88 -6.38
N VAL A 298 8.40 -22.36 -5.48
CA VAL A 298 8.56 -20.92 -5.24
C VAL A 298 10.05 -20.57 -5.35
N THR A 299 10.39 -19.69 -6.28
CA THR A 299 11.77 -19.22 -6.47
C THR A 299 11.80 -17.72 -6.65
N PHE A 300 12.76 -17.05 -6.04
CA PHE A 300 12.94 -15.59 -6.17
C PHE A 300 14.02 -15.30 -7.21
N ASN A 301 13.80 -14.29 -8.03
CA ASN A 301 14.83 -13.75 -8.91
C ASN A 301 15.64 -12.64 -8.21
N SER A 302 16.69 -12.14 -8.86
CA SER A 302 17.55 -11.07 -8.33
C SER A 302 16.80 -9.77 -8.04
N ASP A 303 15.66 -9.56 -8.70
CA ASP A 303 14.86 -8.34 -8.65
C ASP A 303 13.70 -8.47 -7.65
N LYS A 304 13.79 -9.45 -6.74
CA LYS A 304 12.80 -9.76 -5.68
C LYS A 304 11.42 -10.19 -6.20
N LYS A 305 11.27 -10.40 -7.51
CA LYS A 305 10.08 -11.03 -8.09
C LYS A 305 10.10 -12.52 -7.81
N VAL A 306 8.92 -13.09 -7.64
CA VAL A 306 8.72 -14.50 -7.36
C VAL A 306 8.19 -15.22 -8.59
N ILE A 307 8.76 -16.38 -8.88
CA ILE A 307 8.26 -17.35 -9.84
C ILE A 307 7.59 -18.45 -9.03
N VAL A 308 6.25 -18.49 -9.08
CA VAL A 308 5.43 -19.53 -8.43
C VAL A 308 4.87 -20.45 -9.51
N THR A 309 5.31 -21.71 -9.53
CA THR A 309 4.96 -22.67 -10.60
C THR A 309 4.22 -23.87 -10.05
N ASN A 310 3.09 -24.24 -10.64
CA ASN A 310 2.41 -25.49 -10.29
C ASN A 310 3.26 -26.68 -10.74
N THR A 311 3.56 -27.62 -9.85
CA THR A 311 4.52 -28.72 -10.09
C THR A 311 4.09 -29.70 -11.18
N VAL A 312 2.78 -29.87 -11.41
CA VAL A 312 2.26 -30.80 -12.41
C VAL A 312 1.98 -30.09 -13.72
N THR A 313 1.25 -28.98 -13.69
CA THR A 313 0.90 -28.29 -14.93
C THR A 313 2.05 -27.46 -15.50
N GLY A 314 3.07 -27.13 -14.70
CA GLY A 314 4.20 -26.26 -15.10
C GLY A 314 3.78 -24.84 -15.45
N ARG A 315 2.65 -24.36 -14.94
CA ARG A 315 2.13 -23.01 -15.19
C ARG A 315 2.52 -22.06 -14.05
N GLN A 316 2.92 -20.85 -14.43
CA GLN A 316 3.42 -19.82 -13.54
C GLN A 316 2.34 -18.80 -13.20
N VAL A 317 2.28 -18.37 -11.94
CA VAL A 317 1.42 -17.25 -11.53
C VAL A 317 1.97 -15.95 -12.10
N MET A 318 1.14 -15.23 -12.88
CA MET A 318 1.48 -13.95 -13.49
C MET A 318 0.31 -12.98 -13.41
N GLN A 319 0.59 -11.69 -13.31
CA GLN A 319 -0.41 -10.64 -13.52
C GLN A 319 -0.52 -10.33 -15.02
N ASP A 320 -1.73 -10.38 -15.56
CA ASP A 320 -2.02 -9.79 -16.88
C ASP A 320 -2.31 -8.29 -16.66
N PRO A 321 -1.46 -7.36 -17.14
CA PRO A 321 -1.66 -5.93 -16.91
C PRO A 321 -2.93 -5.38 -17.56
N ASN A 322 -3.51 -6.06 -18.56
CA ASN A 322 -4.76 -5.62 -19.18
C ASN A 322 -5.97 -5.79 -18.24
N TYR A 323 -5.90 -6.76 -17.32
CA TYR A 323 -6.97 -7.08 -16.38
C TYR A 323 -6.59 -6.76 -14.93
N GLY A 324 -5.30 -6.63 -14.63
CA GLY A 324 -4.78 -6.38 -13.27
C GLY A 324 -4.89 -7.57 -12.32
N SER A 325 -5.45 -8.70 -12.75
CA SER A 325 -5.65 -9.93 -11.98
C SER A 325 -4.51 -10.94 -12.16
N PHE A 326 -4.29 -11.80 -11.17
CA PHE A 326 -3.37 -12.94 -11.32
C PHE A 326 -4.08 -14.17 -11.90
N GLY A 327 -3.42 -14.80 -12.87
CA GLY A 327 -3.77 -16.11 -13.41
C GLY A 327 -2.53 -16.98 -13.58
N MET A 328 -2.67 -18.14 -14.21
CA MET A 328 -1.55 -19.06 -14.43
C MET A 328 -1.31 -19.37 -15.91
N TYR A 329 -0.05 -19.28 -16.35
CA TYR A 329 0.31 -19.38 -17.76
C TYR A 329 1.49 -20.31 -17.97
N LYS A 330 1.51 -21.07 -19.08
CA LYS A 330 2.73 -21.77 -19.50
C LYS A 330 3.75 -20.74 -19.97
N ASP A 331 5.03 -21.07 -19.88
CA ASP A 331 6.14 -20.24 -20.39
C ASP A 331 5.87 -19.73 -21.82
N ALA A 332 5.47 -20.61 -22.74
CA ALA A 332 5.14 -20.27 -24.13
C ALA A 332 3.88 -19.40 -24.32
N GLU A 333 3.07 -19.19 -23.28
CA GLU A 333 1.85 -18.36 -23.29
C GLU A 333 2.06 -17.00 -22.61
N ILE A 334 3.16 -16.83 -21.88
CA ILE A 334 3.50 -15.59 -21.18
C ILE A 334 3.90 -14.55 -22.22
N LYS A 335 3.30 -13.36 -22.10
CA LYS A 335 3.61 -12.21 -22.96
C LYS A 335 4.61 -11.32 -22.23
N ASP A 336 5.42 -10.57 -22.97
CA ASP A 336 6.39 -9.60 -22.42
C ASP A 336 5.74 -8.53 -21.52
N THR A 337 4.44 -8.30 -21.68
CA THR A 337 3.67 -7.37 -20.85
C THR A 337 3.29 -7.97 -19.49
N TYR A 338 3.33 -9.29 -19.32
CA TYR A 338 2.90 -9.93 -18.07
C TYR A 338 3.93 -9.71 -16.97
N VAL A 339 3.44 -9.54 -15.76
CA VAL A 339 4.28 -9.12 -14.63
C VAL A 339 4.37 -10.26 -13.63
N LEU A 340 5.59 -10.66 -13.28
CA LEU A 340 5.84 -11.56 -12.16
C LEU A 340 5.44 -10.88 -10.84
N PRO A 341 4.80 -11.61 -9.91
CA PRO A 341 4.47 -11.06 -8.61
C PRO A 341 5.71 -10.81 -7.75
N GLU A 342 5.52 -10.00 -6.71
CA GLU A 342 6.29 -9.97 -5.47
C GLU A 342 5.45 -10.64 -4.37
N LEU A 343 6.12 -11.15 -3.33
CA LEU A 343 5.44 -11.61 -2.12
C LEU A 343 5.67 -10.62 -0.99
N PHE A 344 4.58 -10.26 -0.33
CA PHE A 344 4.64 -9.53 0.92
C PHE A 344 4.09 -10.41 2.03
N LYS A 345 4.86 -10.57 3.11
CA LYS A 345 4.50 -11.37 4.27
C LYS A 345 3.68 -10.55 5.26
N LEU A 346 2.60 -11.13 5.76
CA LEU A 346 1.80 -10.61 6.86
C LEU A 346 2.64 -10.57 8.16
N GLU A 347 2.80 -9.37 8.72
CA GLU A 347 3.45 -9.14 10.00
C GLU A 347 2.55 -9.57 11.16
N GLY A 348 3.12 -10.20 12.19
CA GLY A 348 2.36 -10.66 13.36
C GLY A 348 1.38 -11.82 13.10
N GLY A 349 1.15 -12.20 11.84
CA GLY A 349 0.46 -13.45 11.47
C GLY A 349 1.17 -14.64 12.12
N SER A 350 0.37 -15.63 12.56
CA SER A 350 0.86 -16.77 13.34
C SER A 350 1.96 -17.52 12.61
N SER A 351 3.19 -17.09 12.86
CA SER A 351 4.40 -17.84 12.59
C SER A 351 4.40 -18.90 13.68
N VAL A 352 3.70 -20.01 13.47
CA VAL A 352 4.20 -21.24 14.09
C VAL A 352 5.43 -21.56 13.28
N SER A 353 6.55 -20.94 13.66
CA SER A 353 7.86 -21.46 13.34
C SER A 353 7.77 -22.93 13.69
N GLU A 354 7.88 -23.80 12.69
CA GLU A 354 8.38 -25.14 12.97
C GLU A 354 9.68 -24.90 13.72
N ILE A 355 9.63 -25.18 15.02
CA ILE A 355 10.82 -25.37 15.81
C ILE A 355 11.52 -26.49 15.06
N GLU A 356 12.60 -26.15 14.34
CA GLU A 356 13.56 -27.15 13.89
C GLU A 356 13.74 -28.10 15.05
N ALA A 357 13.57 -29.40 14.79
CA ALA A 357 13.76 -30.42 15.79
C ALA A 357 15.19 -30.30 16.33
N VAL A 358 15.38 -29.49 17.37
CA VAL A 358 16.54 -29.51 18.23
C VAL A 358 16.50 -30.90 18.81
N GLY A 359 17.45 -31.73 18.37
CA GLY A 359 17.51 -33.15 18.70
C GLY A 359 17.17 -33.35 20.17
N ASP A 360 16.29 -34.33 20.42
CA ASP A 360 15.78 -34.68 21.73
C ASP A 360 16.93 -34.76 22.75
N GLY A 361 17.15 -33.67 23.49
CA GLY A 361 18.14 -33.62 24.55
C GLY A 361 17.84 -34.65 25.63
N GLU A 362 18.75 -34.78 26.60
CA GLU A 362 18.51 -35.66 27.74
C GLU A 362 17.25 -35.22 28.51
N ALA A 363 16.37 -36.17 28.83
CA ALA A 363 15.12 -35.87 29.53
C ALA A 363 15.40 -35.51 30.99
N VAL A 364 14.90 -34.36 31.43
CA VAL A 364 14.96 -33.90 32.82
C VAL A 364 13.56 -33.94 33.43
N TYR A 365 13.43 -34.51 34.63
CA TYR A 365 12.13 -34.63 35.31
C TYR A 365 12.03 -33.65 36.49
N TYR A 366 10.83 -33.11 36.70
CA TYR A 366 10.48 -32.28 37.84
C TYR A 366 9.20 -32.79 38.50
N ASN A 367 9.07 -32.64 39.81
CA ASN A 367 7.78 -32.83 40.49
C ASN A 367 6.82 -31.67 40.16
N LEU A 368 5.57 -31.74 40.62
CA LEU A 368 4.55 -30.72 40.34
C LEU A 368 4.83 -29.36 41.02
N GLN A 369 5.83 -29.29 41.90
CA GLN A 369 6.31 -28.08 42.56
C GLN A 369 7.55 -27.50 41.85
N GLY A 370 8.01 -28.10 40.75
CA GLY A 370 9.16 -27.62 39.98
C GLY A 370 10.53 -28.02 40.53
N VAL A 371 10.61 -29.03 41.40
CA VAL A 371 11.89 -29.57 41.92
C VAL A 371 12.39 -30.68 41.00
N LYS A 372 13.64 -30.59 40.56
CA LYS A 372 14.31 -31.58 39.69
C LYS A 372 14.44 -32.95 40.39
N VAL A 373 14.12 -34.03 39.67
CA VAL A 373 14.13 -35.42 40.12
C VAL A 373 15.09 -36.22 39.22
N ALA A 374 16.11 -36.85 39.80
CA ALA A 374 17.13 -37.59 39.05
C ALA A 374 16.63 -38.97 38.58
N GLU A 375 15.82 -39.65 39.40
CA GLU A 375 15.29 -40.98 39.11
C GLU A 375 13.79 -41.02 39.45
N PRO A 376 12.90 -40.72 38.48
CA PRO A 376 11.47 -40.68 38.75
C PRO A 376 10.90 -42.09 38.98
N GLU A 377 10.22 -42.29 40.10
CA GLU A 377 9.43 -43.49 40.41
C GLU A 377 8.00 -43.40 39.83
N ASN A 378 7.14 -44.37 40.13
CA ASN A 378 5.74 -44.34 39.70
C ASN A 378 5.02 -43.09 40.21
N GLY A 379 4.58 -42.22 39.32
CA GLY A 379 4.03 -40.91 39.70
C GLY A 379 3.89 -39.93 38.54
N LEU A 380 3.38 -38.74 38.86
CA LEU A 380 3.09 -37.68 37.89
C LEU A 380 4.19 -36.62 37.93
N TYR A 381 4.80 -36.34 36.79
CA TYR A 381 5.97 -35.46 36.67
C TYR A 381 5.80 -34.48 35.51
N ILE A 382 6.64 -33.44 35.50
CA ILE A 382 6.91 -32.62 34.34
C ILE A 382 8.22 -33.11 33.72
N LYS A 383 8.15 -33.69 32.53
CA LYS A 383 9.31 -34.08 31.71
C LYS A 383 9.65 -32.92 30.79
N VAL A 384 10.87 -32.40 30.92
CA VAL A 384 11.47 -31.41 30.04
C VAL A 384 12.45 -32.11 29.12
N GLN A 385 12.22 -32.04 27.82
CA GLN A 385 13.10 -32.59 26.80
C GLN A 385 13.18 -31.62 25.63
N GLY A 386 14.41 -31.22 25.27
CA GLY A 386 14.63 -30.08 24.37
C GLY A 386 13.90 -28.83 24.87
N ASN A 387 13.11 -28.18 24.01
CA ASN A 387 12.31 -26.99 24.33
C ASN A 387 10.87 -27.31 24.80
N LYS A 388 10.58 -28.58 25.13
CA LYS A 388 9.21 -29.01 25.46
C LYS A 388 9.10 -29.50 26.89
N ALA A 389 8.16 -28.92 27.65
CA ALA A 389 7.72 -29.45 28.94
C ALA A 389 6.39 -30.20 28.76
N THR A 390 6.33 -31.45 29.22
CA THR A 390 5.13 -32.29 29.15
C THR A 390 4.82 -32.91 30.50
N LYS A 391 3.54 -32.94 30.87
CA LYS A 391 3.09 -33.67 32.06
C LYS A 391 3.00 -35.16 31.72
N VAL A 392 3.81 -35.98 32.38
CA VAL A 392 3.90 -37.42 32.13
C VAL A 392 3.57 -38.20 33.39
N LEU A 393 2.89 -39.32 33.19
CA LEU A 393 2.67 -40.31 34.24
C LEU A 393 3.68 -41.44 34.04
N ILE A 394 4.58 -41.65 35.00
CA ILE A 394 5.51 -42.76 35.00
C ILE A 394 4.85 -43.93 35.73
N ARG A 395 4.83 -45.08 35.07
CA ARG A 395 4.42 -46.39 35.62
C ARG A 395 5.46 -47.39 35.11
N LYS A 396 6.28 -47.91 36.02
CA LYS A 396 7.17 -49.05 35.80
C LYS A 396 6.36 -50.34 35.73
#